data_AF-A0A7J4LRG7-F1
#
_entry.id   AF-A0A7J4LRG7-F1
#
_cell.length_a   1.000
_cell.length_b   1.000
_cell.length_c   1.000
_cell.angle_alpha   90.00
_cell.angle_beta   90.00
_cell.angle_gamma   90.00
#
_symmetry.space_group_name_H-M   'P 1'
#
loop_
_entity.id
_entity.type
_entity.pdbx_description
1 polymer ?
#
loop_
_entity_poly.entity_id
_entity_poly.type
_entity_poly.pdbx_seq_one_letter_code
_entity_poly.pdbx_strand_id
1 'polypeptide(L)' 'MFIEDADREMADILAMEYERQQHKLNLIASENYASRAVMEAQGCIMTNKYAEGY' A
#
# COMPACT_ATOMS: atom_id res chain seq x y z
N MET A 1 12.11 -0.77 -3.32
CA MET A 1 13.16 -1.77 -3.59
C MET A 1 12.63 -3.04 -4.24
N PHE A 2 11.93 -3.96 -3.56
CA PHE A 2 11.50 -5.21 -4.23
C PHE A 2 10.64 -5.00 -5.50
N ILE A 3 9.70 -4.06 -5.48
CA ILE A 3 8.88 -3.76 -6.65
C ILE A 3 9.69 -3.03 -7.72
N GLU A 4 10.54 -2.07 -7.37
CA GLU A 4 11.39 -1.35 -8.33
C GLU A 4 12.32 -2.27 -9.12
N ASP A 5 12.87 -3.30 -8.46
CA ASP A 5 13.76 -4.29 -9.10
C ASP A 5 12.98 -5.33 -9.93
N ALA A 6 11.78 -5.71 -9.47
CA ALA A 6 10.97 -6.75 -10.12
C ALA A 6 10.10 -6.20 -11.27
N ASP A 7 9.56 -5.00 -11.10
CA ASP A 7 8.61 -4.34 -12.00
C ASP A 7 8.69 -2.81 -11.85
N ARG A 8 9.45 -2.20 -12.74
CA ARG A 8 9.70 -0.75 -12.75
C ARG A 8 8.46 0.06 -13.14
N GLU A 9 7.63 -0.45 -14.04
CA GLU A 9 6.41 0.24 -14.45
C GLU A 9 5.44 0.36 -13.28
N MET A 10 5.27 -0.72 -12.51
CA MET A 10 4.45 -0.70 -11.31
C MET A 10 5.02 0.21 -10.23
N ALA A 11 6.34 0.25 -10.04
CA ALA A 11 6.97 1.16 -9.09
C ALA A 11 6.70 2.63 -9.44
N ASP A 12 6.82 3.00 -10.72
CA ASP A 12 6.57 4.36 -11.20
C ASP A 12 5.10 4.77 -10.97
N ILE A 13 4.14 3.87 -11.23
CA ILE A 13 2.71 4.11 -10.97
C ILE A 13 2.45 4.35 -9.48
N LEU A 14 3.06 3.55 -8.59
CA LEU A 14 2.91 3.71 -7.15
C LEU A 14 3.48 5.04 -6.66
N ALA A 15 4.63 5.46 -7.20
CA ALA A 15 5.24 6.76 -6.88
C ALA A 15 4.33 7.92 -7.32
N MET A 16 3.79 7.85 -8.53
CA MET A 16 2.85 8.87 -9.04
C MET A 16 1.59 8.98 -8.17
N GLU A 17 1.03 7.85 -7.71
CA GLU A 17 -0.14 7.86 -6.82
C GLU A 17 0.19 8.42 -5.43
N TYR A 18 1.36 8.10 -4.90
CA TYR A 18 1.84 8.68 -3.65
C TYR A 18 1.91 10.21 -3.75
N GLU A 19 2.54 10.75 -4.79
CA GLU A 19 2.61 12.20 -5.04
C GLU A 19 1.21 12.81 -5.19
N ARG A 20 0.32 12.15 -5.94
CA ARG A 20 -1.07 12.60 -6.13
C ARG A 20 -1.79 12.74 -4.79
N GLN A 21 -1.63 11.78 -3.88
CA GLN A 21 -2.28 11.83 -2.56
C GLN A 21 -1.68 12.91 -1.67
N GLN A 22 -0.36 13.13 -1.71
CA GLN A 22 0.29 14.18 -0.92
C GLN A 22 -0.12 15.60 -1.35
N HIS A 23 -0.39 15.80 -2.64
CA HIS A 23 -0.64 17.11 -3.22
C HIS A 23 -2.11 17.41 -3.53
N LYS A 24 -3.05 16.54 -3.11
CA LYS A 24 -4.49 16.77 -3.25
C LYS A 24 -5.21 16.82 -1.92
N LEU A 25 -6.19 17.72 -1.83
CA LEU A 25 -7.14 17.71 -0.73
C LEU A 25 -8.17 16.60 -0.96
N ASN A 26 -8.21 15.60 -0.09
CA ASN A 26 -9.23 14.57 -0.14
C ASN A 26 -10.50 15.04 0.56
N LEU A 27 -11.61 15.13 -0.19
CA LEU A 27 -12.92 15.58 0.29
C LEU A 27 -13.98 14.47 0.22
N ILE A 28 -13.57 13.24 -0.08
CA ILE A 28 -14.48 12.10 -0.15
C ILE A 28 -14.66 11.58 1.29
N ALA A 29 -15.88 11.73 1.82
CA ALA A 29 -16.17 11.49 3.24
C ALA A 29 -15.85 10.06 3.74
N SER A 30 -15.86 9.07 2.84
CA SER A 30 -15.58 7.68 3.14
C SER A 30 -14.10 7.30 3.06
N GLU A 31 -13.25 8.18 2.53
CA GLU A 31 -11.83 7.89 2.34
C GLU A 31 -10.97 8.35 3.53
N ASN A 32 -9.88 7.64 3.77
CA ASN A 32 -8.91 7.96 4.81
C ASN A 32 -7.53 7.39 4.46
N TYR A 33 -6.51 7.79 5.21
CA TYR A 33 -5.15 7.29 5.05
C TYR A 33 -4.81 6.30 6.17
N ALA A 34 -4.39 5.09 5.79
CA ALA A 34 -3.98 4.08 6.76
C ALA A 34 -2.70 4.52 7.50
N SER A 35 -2.60 4.15 8.78
CA SER A 35 -1.37 4.40 9.53
C SER A 35 -0.24 3.51 9.02
N ARG A 36 1.01 3.95 9.21
CA ARG A 36 2.19 3.16 8.82
C ARG A 36 2.22 1.78 9.47
N ALA A 37 1.81 1.68 10.74
CA ALA A 37 1.73 0.41 11.45
C ALA A 37 0.74 -0.57 10.80
N VAL A 38 -0.40 -0.08 10.30
CA VAL A 38 -1.38 -0.92 9.59
C VAL A 38 -0.82 -1.39 8.25
N MET A 39 -0.16 -0.50 7.49
CA MET A 39 0.45 -0.87 6.20
C MET A 39 1.59 -1.90 6.38
N GLU A 40 2.41 -1.78 7.43
CA GLU A 40 3.46 -2.75 7.75
C GLU A 40 2.88 -4.12 8.11
N ALA A 41 1.79 -4.15 8.89
CA ALA A 41 1.08 -5.39 9.20
C ALA A 41 0.47 -6.04 7.94
N GLN A 42 -0.05 -5.25 7.00
CA GLN A 42 -0.64 -5.76 5.76
C GLN A 42 0.39 -6.46 4.85
N GLY A 43 1.63 -6.00 4.84
CA GLY A 43 2.73 -6.59 4.07
C GLY A 43 3.58 -7.62 4.82
N CYS A 44 3.17 -8.07 6.00
CA CYS A 44 4.00 -8.93 6.85
C CYS A 44 3.92 -10.43 6.49
N ILE A 45 4.69 -11.25 7.20
CA ILE A 45 4.79 -12.71 6.99
C ILE A 45 3.45 -13.46 7.06
N MET A 46 2.41 -12.85 7.65
CA MET A 46 1.07 -13.44 7.73
C MET A 46 0.45 -13.70 6.36
N THR A 47 0.87 -13.00 5.30
CA THR A 47 0.40 -13.22 3.93
C THR A 47 0.77 -14.60 3.38
N ASN A 48 1.81 -15.24 3.92
CA ASN A 48 2.22 -16.59 3.54
C ASN A 48 1.43 -17.67 4.28
N LYS A 49 0.63 -17.29 5.28
CA LYS A 49 -0.02 -18.24 6.18
C LYS A 49 -1.34 -18.74 5.61
N TYR A 50 -1.41 -20.05 5.39
CA TYR A 50 -2.68 -20.75 5.24
C TYR A 50 -3.23 -21.12 6.63
N ALA A 51 -4.47 -20.75 6.92
CA ALA A 51 -5.13 -20.95 8.22
C ALA A 51 -6.60 -21.32 8.05
N GLU A 52 -6.86 -22.60 7.77
CA GLU A 52 -8.21 -23.17 7.81
C GLU A 52 -8.62 -23.55 9.24
N GLY A 53 -9.92 -23.45 9.52
CA GLY A 53 -10.49 -23.76 10.84
C GLY A 53 -10.59 -22.54 11.77
N TYR A 54 -10.96 -22.79 13.03
CA TYR A 54 -11.03 -21.80 14.11
C TYR A 54 -10.26 -22.30 15.33
#